data_AF-A0A957KUY2-F1
#
_entry.id   AF-A0A957KUY2-F1
#
_cell.length_a   1.000
_cell.length_b   1.000
_cell.length_c   1.000
_cell.angle_alpha   90.00
_cell.angle_beta   90.00
_cell.angle_gamma   90.00
#
_symmetry.space_group_name_H-M   'P 1'
#
loop_
_entity.id
_entity.type
_entity.pdbx_description
1 polymer ?
#
loop_
_entity_poly.entity_id
_entity_poly.type
_entity_poly.pdbx_seq_one_letter_code
_entity_poly.pdbx_strand_id
1 'polypeptide(L)' 'KRTLTNLYNARPAWLAAAHRTLDGAVCAAYGWPDDLSDEEVLARLLALNLERAGQTAHKP' A
#
# COMPACT_ATOMS: atom_id res chain seq x y z
N LYS A 1 -14.88 11.57 22.32
CA LYS A 1 -13.90 12.47 21.65
C LYS A 1 -13.65 11.95 20.23
N ARG A 2 -13.83 12.76 19.18
CA ARG A 2 -13.56 12.35 17.78
C ARG A 2 -12.07 12.55 17.48
N THR A 3 -11.29 11.47 17.47
CA THR A 3 -9.87 11.46 17.12
C THR A 3 -9.64 10.49 15.97
N LEU A 4 -8.57 10.67 15.20
CA LEU A 4 -8.19 9.72 14.14
C LEU A 4 -7.97 8.32 14.71
N THR A 5 -7.27 8.19 15.84
CA THR A 5 -7.08 6.90 16.53
C THR A 5 -8.42 6.22 16.83
N ASN A 6 -9.40 6.94 17.38
CA ASN A 6 -10.71 6.36 17.67
C ASN A 6 -11.47 5.98 16.39
N LEU A 7 -11.34 6.78 15.33
CA LEU A 7 -11.95 6.50 14.04
C LEU A 7 -11.38 5.24 13.37
N TYR A 8 -10.05 5.10 13.38
CA TYR A 8 -9.36 3.92 12.83
C TYR A 8 -9.58 2.67 13.68
N ASN A 9 -9.70 2.80 15.01
CA ASN A 9 -10.07 1.68 15.88
C ASN A 9 -11.51 1.20 15.64
N ALA A 10 -12.46 2.12 15.47
CA ALA A 10 -13.85 1.78 15.19
C ALA A 10 -14.05 1.26 13.75
N ARG A 11 -13.19 1.67 12.82
CA ARG A 11 -13.18 1.29 11.40
C ARG A 11 -14.59 1.16 10.78
N PRO A 12 -15.38 2.25 10.75
CA PRO A 12 -16.74 2.21 10.21
C PRO A 12 -16.75 1.79 8.74
N ALA A 13 -17.87 1.24 8.26
CA ALA A 13 -17.99 0.67 6.92
C ALA A 13 -17.60 1.64 5.79
N TRP A 14 -17.92 2.94 5.93
CA TRP A 14 -17.54 3.95 4.95
C TRP A 14 -16.02 4.15 4.86
N LEU A 15 -15.31 4.04 5.98
CA LEU A 15 -13.85 4.18 6.02
C LEU A 15 -13.20 2.95 5.38
N ALA A 16 -13.70 1.75 5.70
CA ALA A 16 -13.23 0.52 5.06
C ALA A 16 -13.46 0.54 3.54
N ALA A 17 -14.60 1.05 3.08
CA ALA A 17 -14.88 1.21 1.65
C ALA A 17 -13.93 2.23 0.99
N ALA A 18 -13.69 3.38 1.63
CA ALA A 18 -12.75 4.37 1.13
C ALA A 18 -11.32 3.81 1.00
N HIS A 19 -10.88 3.02 1.98
CA HIS A 19 -9.58 2.32 1.93
C HIS A 19 -9.52 1.32 0.77
N ARG A 20 -10.55 0.48 0.56
CA ARG A 20 -10.56 -0.45 -0.59
C ARG A 20 -10.45 0.26 -1.94
N THR A 21 -11.15 1.38 -2.11
CA THR A 21 -11.03 2.18 -3.34
C THR A 21 -9.62 2.73 -3.53
N LEU A 22 -8.99 3.18 -2.44
CA LEU A 22 -7.62 3.68 -2.46
C LEU A 22 -6.62 2.55 -2.80
N ASP A 23 -6.75 1.40 -2.17
CA ASP A 23 -5.87 0.24 -2.37
C ASP A 23 -5.92 -0.23 -3.83
N GLY A 24 -7.12 -0.33 -4.42
CA GLY A 24 -7.28 -0.67 -5.83
C GLY A 24 -6.65 0.36 -6.79
N ALA A 25 -6.79 1.66 -6.50
CA ALA A 25 -6.16 2.72 -7.30
C ALA A 25 -4.63 2.68 -7.21
N VAL A 26 -4.08 2.38 -6.02
CA VAL A 26 -2.64 2.21 -5.82
C VAL A 26 -2.14 0.98 -6.57
N CYS A 27 -2.81 -0.17 -6.45
CA CYS A 27 -2.44 -1.39 -7.18
C CYS A 27 -2.43 -1.12 -8.69
N ALA A 28 -3.46 -0.46 -9.23
CA ALA A 28 -3.51 -0.07 -10.64
C ALA A 28 -2.34 0.84 -11.06
N ALA A 29 -1.93 1.79 -10.21
CA ALA A 29 -0.80 2.67 -10.50
C ALA A 29 0.55 1.93 -10.54
N TYR A 30 0.69 0.86 -9.76
CA TYR A 30 1.84 -0.05 -9.81
C TYR A 30 1.71 -1.15 -10.87
N GLY A 31 0.57 -1.26 -11.55
CA GLY A 31 0.27 -2.34 -12.49
C GLY A 31 0.10 -3.70 -11.81
N TRP A 32 -0.35 -3.72 -10.56
CA TRP A 32 -0.53 -4.93 -9.75
C TRP A 32 -2.02 -5.33 -9.66
N PRO A 33 -2.31 -6.63 -9.48
CA PRO A 33 -3.64 -7.09 -9.08
C PRO A 33 -4.09 -6.44 -7.77
N ASP A 34 -5.40 -6.23 -7.59
CA ASP A 34 -6.00 -5.63 -6.40
C ASP A 34 -6.40 -6.67 -5.33
N ASP A 35 -6.21 -7.97 -5.62
CA ASP A 35 -6.50 -9.11 -4.75
C ASP A 35 -5.25 -9.70 -4.07
N LEU A 36 -4.13 -8.98 -4.09
CA LEU A 36 -2.89 -9.39 -3.44
C LEU A 36 -3.05 -9.47 -1.92
N SER A 37 -2.47 -10.51 -1.34
CA SER A 37 -2.25 -10.59 0.10
C SER A 37 -1.19 -9.59 0.57
N ASP A 38 -1.24 -9.23 1.87
CA ASP A 38 -0.26 -8.33 2.48
C ASP A 38 1.19 -8.82 2.26
N GLU A 39 1.42 -10.15 2.31
CA GLU A 39 2.74 -10.74 2.08
C GLU A 39 3.23 -10.53 0.65
N GLU A 40 2.35 -10.69 -0.35
CA GLU A 40 2.69 -10.44 -1.76
C GLU A 40 2.97 -8.97 -2.02
N VAL A 41 2.19 -8.07 -1.42
CA VAL A 41 2.45 -6.61 -1.49
C VAL A 41 3.82 -6.29 -0.90
N LEU A 42 4.14 -6.83 0.28
CA LEU A 42 5.45 -6.63 0.93
C LEU A 42 6.61 -7.18 0.08
N ALA A 43 6.47 -8.37 -0.49
CA ALA A 43 7.49 -8.98 -1.34
C ALA A 43 7.77 -8.14 -2.59
N ARG A 44 6.73 -7.65 -3.26
CA ARG A 44 6.86 -6.78 -4.44
C ARG A 44 7.49 -5.43 -4.10
N LEU A 45 7.08 -4.81 -2.98
CA LEU A 45 7.69 -3.56 -2.50
C LEU A 45 9.16 -3.73 -2.13
N LEU A 46 9.51 -4.86 -1.50
CA LEU A 46 10.90 -5.18 -1.17
C LEU A 46 11.75 -5.30 -2.44
N ALA A 47 11.28 -6.02 -3.45
CA ALA A 47 11.98 -6.15 -4.74
C ALA A 47 12.23 -4.77 -5.38
N LEU A 48 11.20 -3.93 -5.48
CA LEU A 48 11.34 -2.56 -6.01
C LEU A 48 12.33 -1.72 -5.20
N ASN A 49 12.35 -1.86 -3.88
CA ASN A 49 13.28 -1.12 -3.02
C ASN A 49 14.72 -1.58 -3.23
N LEU A 50 14.96 -2.90 -3.38
CA LEU A 50 16.29 -3.44 -3.67
C LEU A 50 16.79 -2.99 -5.05
N GLU A 51 15.94 -3.00 -6.07
CA GLU A 51 16.27 -2.49 -7.41
C GLU A 51 16.67 -1.00 -7.37
N ARG A 52 15.87 -0.17 -6.69
CA ARG A 52 16.16 1.26 -6.53
C ARG A 52 17.44 1.50 -5.75
N ALA A 53 17.66 0.78 -4.65
CA ALA A 53 18.88 0.90 -3.86
C ALA A 53 20.13 0.55 -4.69
N GLY A 54 20.04 -0.50 -5.51
CA GLY A 54 21.08 -0.87 -6.47
C GLY A 54 21.33 0.21 -7.52
N GLN A 55 20.26 0.82 -8.07
CA GLN A 55 20.37 1.92 -9.04
C GLN A 55 20.97 3.19 -8.42
N THR A 56 20.61 3.53 -7.17
CA THR A 56 21.21 4.67 -6.47
C THR A 56 22.69 4.46 -6.16
N ALA A 57 23.10 3.21 -5.86
CA ALA A 57 24.50 2.86 -5.63
C ALA A 57 25.31 2.78 -6.94
N HIS A 58 24.65 2.52 -8.07
CA HIS A 58 25.28 2.40 -9.39
C HIS A 58 25.31 3.72 -10.20
N LYS A 59 24.84 4.83 -9.63
CA LYS A 59 24.91 6.15 -10.27
C LYS A 59 26.28 6.80 -9.97
N PRO A 60 27.13 7.09 -10.97
CA PRO A 60 28.37 7.85 -10.78
C PRO A 60 28.10 9.32 -10.42
#